data_AF-A0AA90K7R0-F1
#
_entry.id   AF-A0AA90K7R0-F1
#
_cell.length_a   1.000
_cell.length_b   1.000
_cell.length_c   1.000
_cell.angle_alpha   90.00
_cell.angle_beta   90.00
_cell.angle_gamma   90.00
#
_symmetry.space_group_name_H-M   'P 1'
#
loop_
_entity.id
_entity.type
_entity.pdbx_description
1 polymer ?
#
loop_
_entity_poly.entity_id
_entity_poly.type
_entity_poly.pdbx_seq_one_letter_code
_entity_poly.pdbx_strand_id
1 'polypeptide(L)'
;MTVCLPDALREVVAAPLPGQDLTGTLVTAGQSHTVVLLPGAAAVRIARTPAAAAELPRRTALLGRLARAGPPFDVPVPQGGVTAFAGRTAVALP
;
A
#
# COMPACT_ATOMS: atom_id res chain seq x y z
N MET A 1 -8.22 14.56 9.15
CA MET A 1 -8.78 13.84 10.31
C MET A 1 -7.81 12.72 10.67
N THR A 2 -7.18 12.81 11.83
CA THR A 2 -6.30 11.75 12.35
C THR A 2 -7.17 10.64 12.88
N VAL A 3 -7.13 9.48 12.24
CA VAL A 3 -7.78 8.27 12.74
C VAL A 3 -6.65 7.36 13.21
N CYS A 4 -6.69 6.96 14.48
CA CYS A 4 -5.76 5.98 15.01
C CYS A 4 -5.81 4.72 14.12
N LEU A 5 -4.65 4.22 13.67
CA LEU A 5 -4.57 3.01 12.85
C LEU A 5 -5.17 1.83 13.65
N PRO A 6 -6.26 1.22 13.18
CA PRO A 6 -6.84 0.06 13.86
C PRO A 6 -5.79 -1.05 14.02
N ASP A 7 -5.78 -1.73 15.16
CA ASP A 7 -4.79 -2.78 15.44
C ASP A 7 -4.78 -3.87 14.36
N ALA A 8 -5.97 -4.23 13.85
CA ALA A 8 -6.14 -5.18 12.75
C ALA A 8 -5.47 -4.76 11.42
N LEU A 9 -5.18 -3.47 11.24
CA LEU A 9 -4.42 -2.96 10.09
C LEU A 9 -2.95 -2.75 10.41
N ARG A 10 -2.55 -2.64 11.68
CA ARG A 10 -1.17 -2.34 12.08
C ARG A 10 -0.19 -3.38 11.55
N GLU A 11 -0.47 -4.66 11.74
CA GLU A 11 0.41 -5.74 11.29
C GLU A 11 0.46 -5.84 9.75
N VAL A 12 -0.66 -5.60 9.08
CA VAL A 12 -0.75 -5.60 7.61
C VAL A 12 0.06 -4.46 7.00
N VAL A 13 0.14 -3.31 7.69
CA VAL A 13 0.95 -2.15 7.28
C VAL A 13 2.42 -2.34 7.61
N ALA A 14 2.74 -2.94 8.75
CA ALA A 14 4.12 -3.22 9.16
C ALA A 14 4.80 -4.26 8.25
N ALA A 15 4.04 -5.20 7.67
CA ALA A 15 4.57 -6.26 6.82
C ALA A 15 5.33 -5.73 5.56
N PRO A 16 4.76 -4.82 4.75
CA PRO A 16 5.49 -4.21 3.62
C PRO A 16 6.45 -3.08 4.03
N LEU A 17 6.45 -2.65 5.30
CA LEU A 17 7.25 -1.54 5.83
C LEU A 17 7.91 -1.90 7.17
N PRO A 18 8.80 -2.90 7.21
CA PRO A 18 9.39 -3.36 8.46
C PRO A 18 10.21 -2.25 9.12
N GLY A 19 9.94 -2.00 10.41
CA GLY A 19 10.67 -1.03 11.22
C GLY A 19 10.24 0.44 11.07
N GLN A 20 9.22 0.75 10.25
CA GLN A 20 8.69 2.11 10.15
C GLN A 20 7.84 2.50 11.37
N ASP A 21 7.93 3.76 11.79
CA ASP A 21 7.03 4.33 12.78
C ASP A 21 5.64 4.55 12.17
N LEU A 22 4.62 3.97 12.80
CA LEU A 22 3.23 4.06 12.37
C LEU A 22 2.44 5.13 13.15
N THR A 23 3.12 5.93 13.97
CA THR A 23 2.52 7.05 14.68
C THR A 23 2.09 8.13 13.70
N GLY A 24 0.89 8.68 13.88
CA GLY A 24 0.37 9.76 13.04
C GLY A 24 -0.05 9.35 11.63
N THR A 25 -0.15 8.05 11.33
CA THR A 25 -0.68 7.57 10.05
C THR A 25 -2.10 8.07 9.80
N LEU A 26 -2.43 8.30 8.53
CA LEU A 26 -3.77 8.64 8.10
C LEU A 26 -4.39 7.45 7.37
N VAL A 27 -5.64 7.13 7.69
CA VAL A 27 -6.36 6.01 7.06
C VAL A 27 -7.50 6.55 6.21
N THR A 28 -7.56 6.11 4.96
CA THR A 28 -8.71 6.37 4.06
C THR A 28 -9.14 5.07 3.40
N ALA A 29 -10.40 4.99 2.99
CA ALA A 29 -10.94 3.80 2.34
C ALA A 29 -11.77 4.18 1.12
N GLY A 30 -11.45 3.54 -0.01
CA GLY A 30 -12.28 3.51 -1.19
C GLY A 30 -13.02 2.17 -1.32
N GLN A 31 -13.64 1.96 -2.47
CA GLN A 31 -14.37 0.71 -2.77
C GLN A 31 -13.43 -0.51 -2.82
N SER A 32 -12.29 -0.38 -3.49
CA SER A 32 -11.37 -1.51 -3.72
C SER A 32 -10.24 -1.62 -2.69
N HIS A 33 -9.85 -0.51 -2.05
CA HIS A 33 -8.67 -0.48 -1.18
C HIS A 33 -8.88 0.39 0.05
N THR A 34 -8.28 -0.01 1.15
CA THR A 34 -7.92 0.85 2.27
C THR A 34 -6.49 1.34 2.03
N VAL A 35 -6.25 2.64 2.22
CA VAL A 35 -4.91 3.24 2.12
C VAL A 35 -4.53 3.76 3.49
N VAL A 36 -3.35 3.35 3.96
CA VAL A 36 -2.72 3.89 5.16
C VAL A 36 -1.54 4.72 4.71
N LEU A 37 -1.62 6.03 4.92
CA LEU A 37 -0.58 6.98 4.59
C LEU A 37 0.32 7.19 5.81
N LEU A 38 1.63 6.99 5.62
CA LEU A 38 2.70 7.41 6.51
C LEU A 38 3.29 8.70 5.90
N PRO A 39 2.94 9.89 6.45
CA PRO A 39 3.35 11.16 5.86
C PRO A 39 4.86 11.25 5.65
N GLY A 40 5.28 11.54 4.42
CA GLY A 40 6.71 11.68 4.06
C GLY A 40 7.47 10.37 3.87
N ALA A 41 6.82 9.19 4.00
CA ALA A 41 7.49 7.90 3.88
C ALA A 41 6.85 6.99 2.82
N ALA A 42 5.56 6.69 2.96
CA ALA A 42 4.87 5.73 2.08
C ALA A 42 3.35 5.80 2.21
N ALA A 43 2.65 5.30 1.20
CA ALA A 43 1.28 4.85 1.29
C ALA A 43 1.21 3.32 1.17
N VAL A 44 0.62 2.65 2.16
CA VAL A 44 0.29 1.23 2.09
C VAL A 44 -1.11 1.05 1.55
N ARG A 45 -1.21 0.46 0.35
CA ARG A 45 -2.47 0.13 -0.30
C ARG A 45 -2.86 -1.31 0.01
N ILE A 46 -3.99 -1.50 0.68
CA ILE A 46 -4.51 -2.78 1.17
C ILE A 46 -5.80 -3.12 0.43
N ALA A 47 -5.87 -4.27 -0.22
CA ALA A 47 -7.06 -4.73 -0.92
C ALA A 47 -8.23 -5.00 0.05
N ARG A 48 -9.44 -4.56 -0.32
CA ARG A 48 -10.69 -4.78 0.44
C ARG A 48 -11.58 -5.88 -0.15
N THR A 49 -11.35 -6.25 -1.40
CA THR A 49 -12.15 -7.25 -2.11
C THR A 49 -11.25 -8.33 -2.72
N PRO A 50 -11.76 -9.56 -2.92
CA PRO A 50 -10.99 -10.61 -3.58
C PRO A 50 -10.52 -10.21 -4.98
N ALA A 51 -11.36 -9.51 -5.74
CA ALA A 51 -11.00 -8.99 -7.07
C ALA A 51 -9.84 -7.98 -7.00
N ALA A 52 -9.85 -7.07 -6.01
CA ALA A 52 -8.77 -6.11 -5.82
C ALA A 52 -7.46 -6.81 -5.38
N ALA A 53 -7.56 -7.83 -4.53
CA ALA A 53 -6.42 -8.62 -4.08
C ALA A 53 -5.78 -9.39 -5.25
N ALA A 54 -6.59 -10.06 -6.08
CA ALA A 54 -6.12 -10.80 -7.25
C ALA A 54 -5.45 -9.89 -8.29
N GLU A 55 -5.93 -8.66 -8.43
CA GLU A 55 -5.43 -7.68 -9.39
C GLU A 55 -4.17 -6.92 -8.90
N LEU A 56 -3.93 -6.89 -7.58
CA LEU A 56 -2.85 -6.10 -6.98
C LEU A 56 -1.45 -6.46 -7.52
N PRO A 57 -1.06 -7.75 -7.67
CA PRO A 57 0.23 -8.13 -8.24
C PRO A 57 0.43 -7.59 -9.67
N ARG A 58 -0.61 -7.69 -10.51
CA ARG A 58 -0.56 -7.18 -11.89
C ARG A 58 -0.35 -5.67 -11.92
N ARG A 59 -1.07 -4.93 -11.07
CA ARG A 59 -0.92 -3.46 -10.94
C ARG A 59 0.45 -3.05 -10.43
N THR A 60 0.97 -3.73 -9.41
CA THR A 60 2.31 -3.50 -8.87
C THR A 60 3.38 -3.73 -9.93
N ALA A 61 3.28 -4.81 -10.70
CA ALA A 61 4.20 -5.08 -11.81
C ALA A 61 4.10 -4.03 -12.93
N LEU A 62 2.88 -3.56 -13.25
CA LEU A 62 2.67 -2.50 -14.24
C LEU A 62 3.34 -1.19 -13.81
N LEU A 63 3.20 -0.78 -12.54
CA LEU A 63 3.87 0.41 -12.01
C LEU A 63 5.39 0.33 -12.17
N GLY A 64 5.99 -0.82 -11.84
CA GLY A 64 7.43 -1.04 -12.04
C GLY A 64 7.86 -1.05 -13.51
N ARG A 65 7.00 -1.46 -14.44
CA ARG A 65 7.28 -1.34 -15.89
C ARG A 65 7.16 0.09 -16.38
N LEU A 66 6.11 0.81 -15.95
CA LEU A 66 5.87 2.20 -16.31
C LEU A 66 7.00 3.10 -15.80
N ALA A 67 7.42 2.94 -14.55
CA ALA A 67 8.54 3.71 -14.00
C ALA A 67 9.83 3.52 -14.81
N ARG A 68 10.11 2.29 -15.27
CA ARG A 68 11.27 2.00 -16.14
C ARG A 68 11.13 2.54 -17.57
N ALA A 69 9.90 2.78 -18.04
CA ALA A 69 9.65 3.34 -19.35
C ALA A 69 9.87 4.87 -19.41
N GLY A 70 10.07 5.52 -18.26
CA GLY A 70 10.38 6.96 -18.19
C GLY A 70 9.29 7.87 -18.78
N PRO A 71 8.01 7.74 -18.38
CA PRO A 71 6.97 8.66 -18.83
C PRO A 71 7.25 10.10 -18.37
N PRO A 72 6.64 11.12 -19.01
CA PRO A 72 6.85 12.53 -18.66
C PRO A 72 6.13 12.96 -17.37
N PHE A 73 5.88 12.03 -16.45
CA PHE A 73 5.20 12.24 -15.18
C PHE A 73 5.68 11.21 -14.15
N ASP A 74 5.52 11.55 -12.87
CA ASP A 74 5.95 10.67 -11.78
C ASP A 74 5.07 9.42 -11.70
N VAL A 75 5.73 8.26 -11.62
CA VAL A 75 5.09 6.97 -11.41
C VAL A 75 5.47 6.45 -10.03
N PRO A 76 4.50 6.11 -9.16
CA PRO A 76 4.80 5.48 -7.89
C PRO A 76 5.55 4.16 -8.09
N VAL A 77 6.80 4.09 -7.64
CA VAL A 77 7.61 2.87 -7.70
C VAL A 77 7.32 2.05 -6.45
N PRO A 78 6.75 0.83 -6.56
CA PRO A 78 6.53 0.00 -5.38
C PRO A 78 7.83 -0.23 -4.61
N GLN A 79 7.80 0.02 -3.31
CA GLN A 79 8.97 -0.14 -2.43
C GLN A 79 9.32 -1.62 -2.19
N GLY A 80 8.46 -2.54 -2.65
CA GLY A 80 8.66 -3.98 -2.59
C GLY A 80 7.56 -4.74 -3.34
N GLY A 81 7.59 -6.06 -3.18
CA GLY A 81 6.55 -6.95 -3.70
C GLY A 81 5.20 -6.79 -2.99
N VAL A 82 4.16 -7.37 -3.58
CA VAL A 82 2.88 -7.52 -2.89
C VAL A 82 3.05 -8.51 -1.73
N THR A 83 2.60 -8.10 -0.54
CA THR A 83 2.65 -8.91 0.67
C THR A 83 1.25 -9.39 1.03
N ALA A 84 1.13 -10.67 1.39
CA ALA A 84 -0.08 -11.23 1.97
C ALA A 84 0.12 -11.45 3.47
N PHE A 85 -0.70 -10.82 4.30
CA PHE A 85 -0.62 -10.94 5.76
C PHE A 85 -2.01 -10.85 6.39
N ALA A 86 -2.29 -11.69 7.40
CA ALA A 86 -3.60 -11.77 8.08
C ALA A 86 -4.80 -11.83 7.11
N GLY A 87 -4.66 -12.59 6.00
CA GLY A 87 -5.68 -12.72 4.96
C GLY A 87 -5.89 -11.48 4.09
N ARG A 88 -5.06 -10.44 4.23
CA ARG A 88 -5.09 -9.22 3.41
C ARG A 88 -3.90 -9.15 2.48
N THR A 89 -4.12 -8.53 1.32
CA THR A 89 -3.09 -8.33 0.29
C THR A 89 -2.74 -6.85 0.22
N ALA A 90 -1.46 -6.50 0.36
CA ALA A 90 -1.00 -5.12 0.50
C ALA A 90 0.29 -4.83 -0.28
N VAL A 91 0.55 -3.57 -0.58
CA VAL A 91 1.80 -3.09 -1.17
C VAL A 91 2.11 -1.67 -0.67
N ALA A 92 3.39 -1.40 -0.42
CA ALA A 92 3.89 -0.06 -0.10
C ALA A 92 4.29 0.69 -1.38
N LEU A 93 3.85 1.94 -1.48
CA LEU A 93 4.15 2.89 -2.54
C LEU A 93 4.75 4.16 -1.88
N PRO A 94 5.62 4.93 -2.54
CA PRO A 94 6.06 6.23 -2.07
C PRO A 94 4.90 7.24 -2.03
#